data_AF-A0A485JJS5-F1
#
_entry.id   AF-A0A485JJS5-F1
#
_cell.length_a   1.000
_cell.length_b   1.000
_cell.length_c   1.000
_cell.angle_alpha   90.00
_cell.angle_beta   90.00
_cell.angle_gamma   90.00
#
_symmetry.space_group_name_H-M   'P 1'
#
loop_
_entity.id
_entity.type
_entity.pdbx_description
1 polymer ?
#
loop_
_entity_poly.entity_id
_entity_poly.type
_entity_poly.pdbx_seq_one_letter_code
_entity_poly.pdbx_strand_id
1 'polypeptide(L)'
;MGDVGRSLLRGNSALVDECVAFYEEHFPDRYFLELIRTGRPDEESYLHAAVELAEARGLPVVATNDVRFIDSSDFDAHEIRVAIHDGFTLDDPKRPRNYSPQQYMRSEEEMCELFADIPEALANTVEIAKRCNVTVRLGEYFLPQFPTGDMSTEDYLVKRAKEGLEERLAFLFPDEEERLKRRPEYDERLETELQVSTRWASRVTSSSLWNLSSGRKITAYR
;
A
#
# COMPACT_ATOMS: atom_id res chain seq x y z
N MET A 1 -14.10 -7.05 14.98
CA MET A 1 -14.09 -6.87 16.45
C MET A 1 -12.71 -7.17 17.02
N GLY A 2 -12.14 -6.20 17.74
CA GLY A 2 -10.80 -6.27 18.34
C GLY A 2 -10.69 -7.20 19.56
N ASP A 3 -9.52 -7.22 20.18
CA ASP A 3 -9.22 -7.93 21.43
C ASP A 3 -9.98 -7.33 22.62
N VAL A 4 -9.87 -6.01 22.85
CA VAL A 4 -10.59 -5.29 23.91
C VAL A 4 -12.10 -5.46 23.75
N GLY A 5 -12.62 -5.30 22.53
CA GLY A 5 -14.06 -5.47 22.27
C GLY A 5 -14.58 -6.87 22.55
N ARG A 6 -13.80 -7.91 22.23
CA ARG A 6 -14.16 -9.30 22.60
C ARG A 6 -14.14 -9.51 24.11
N SER A 7 -13.21 -8.90 24.83
CA SER A 7 -13.10 -9.00 26.28
C SER A 7 -14.27 -8.27 26.98
N LEU A 8 -14.67 -7.11 26.46
CA LEU A 8 -15.84 -6.36 26.92
C LEU A 8 -17.13 -7.16 26.76
N LEU A 9 -17.39 -7.73 25.58
CA LEU A 9 -18.60 -8.54 25.36
C LEU A 9 -18.65 -9.81 26.21
N ARG A 10 -17.50 -10.36 26.59
CA ARG A 10 -17.41 -11.51 27.50
C ARG A 10 -17.58 -11.12 28.97
N GLY A 11 -17.60 -9.83 29.29
CA GLY A 11 -17.67 -9.33 30.67
C GLY A 11 -16.43 -9.68 31.52
N ASN A 12 -15.28 -9.93 30.88
CA ASN A 12 -14.04 -10.29 31.59
C ASN A 12 -13.20 -9.04 31.86
N SER A 13 -13.47 -8.36 32.99
CA SER A 13 -12.82 -7.10 33.35
C SER A 13 -11.28 -7.23 33.46
N ALA A 14 -10.78 -8.31 34.05
CA ALA A 14 -9.33 -8.51 34.20
C ALA A 14 -8.62 -8.56 32.85
N LEU A 15 -9.24 -9.20 31.84
CA LEU A 15 -8.68 -9.26 30.50
C LEU A 15 -8.82 -7.94 29.75
N VAL A 16 -9.88 -7.17 30.00
CA VAL A 16 -10.01 -5.80 29.47
C VAL A 16 -8.86 -4.93 29.98
N ASP A 17 -8.60 -4.97 31.29
CA ASP A 17 -7.51 -4.20 31.90
C ASP A 17 -6.13 -4.58 31.35
N GLU A 18 -5.89 -5.89 31.17
CA GLU A 18 -4.64 -6.39 30.59
C GLU A 18 -4.45 -5.92 29.13
N CYS A 19 -5.49 -6.04 28.30
CA CYS A 19 -5.44 -5.58 26.91
C CYS A 19 -5.24 -4.06 26.83
N VAL A 20 -5.97 -3.29 27.63
CA VAL A 20 -5.87 -1.82 27.62
C VAL A 20 -4.50 -1.36 28.11
N ALA A 21 -3.95 -1.99 29.15
CA ALA A 21 -2.63 -1.65 29.68
C ALA A 21 -1.53 -1.76 28.61
N PHE A 22 -1.60 -2.76 27.74
CA PHE A 22 -0.68 -2.88 26.61
C PHE A 22 -0.73 -1.65 25.68
N TYR A 23 -1.93 -1.19 25.32
CA TYR A 23 -2.09 -0.05 24.43
C TYR A 23 -1.72 1.28 25.10
N GLU A 24 -2.00 1.43 26.38
CA GLU A 24 -1.57 2.60 27.16
C GLU A 24 -0.03 2.69 27.26
N GLU A 25 0.65 1.56 27.42
CA GLU A 25 2.12 1.51 27.49
C GLU A 25 2.77 1.81 26.13
N HIS A 26 2.29 1.18 25.05
CA HIS A 26 2.98 1.21 23.75
C HIS A 26 2.44 2.30 22.80
N PHE A 27 1.18 2.69 22.96
CA PHE A 27 0.47 3.61 22.07
C PHE A 27 -0.22 4.77 22.81
N PRO A 28 0.47 5.47 23.73
CA PRO A 28 -0.10 6.65 24.37
C PRO A 28 -0.50 7.69 23.31
N ASP A 29 -1.69 8.28 23.49
CA ASP A 29 -2.33 9.25 22.58
C ASP A 29 -2.51 8.79 21.12
N ARG A 30 -2.34 7.49 20.86
CA ARG A 30 -2.37 6.87 19.53
C ARG A 30 -3.25 5.62 19.47
N TYR A 31 -3.94 5.31 20.56
CA TYR A 31 -4.94 4.25 20.62
C TYR A 31 -6.32 4.87 20.77
N PHE A 32 -7.27 4.40 19.96
CA PHE A 32 -8.66 4.87 19.96
C PHE A 32 -9.59 3.66 20.01
N LEU A 33 -10.65 3.77 20.80
CA LEU A 33 -11.73 2.80 20.81
C LEU A 33 -12.65 3.05 19.61
N GLU A 34 -12.61 2.13 18.65
CA GLU A 34 -13.45 2.21 17.45
C GLU A 34 -14.91 1.91 17.79
N LEU A 35 -15.82 2.79 17.35
CA LEU A 35 -17.27 2.65 17.48
C LEU A 35 -17.90 2.53 16.08
N ILE A 36 -18.78 1.54 15.90
CA ILE A 36 -19.36 1.19 14.60
C ILE A 36 -20.87 0.99 14.76
N ARG A 37 -21.65 1.57 13.84
CA ARG A 37 -23.12 1.41 13.78
C ARG A 37 -23.54 0.99 12.38
N THR A 38 -23.44 -0.30 12.10
CA THR A 38 -23.83 -0.90 10.80
C THR A 38 -24.96 -1.92 10.94
N GLY A 39 -25.53 -2.04 12.14
CA GLY A 39 -26.65 -2.94 12.43
C GLY A 39 -26.25 -4.41 12.52
N ARG A 40 -24.96 -4.69 12.75
CA ARG A 40 -24.48 -6.07 12.95
C ARG A 40 -24.66 -6.51 14.40
N PRO A 41 -24.66 -7.83 14.67
CA PRO A 41 -24.77 -8.35 16.04
C PRO A 41 -23.71 -7.76 16.97
N ASP A 42 -24.13 -7.52 18.22
CA ASP A 42 -23.31 -7.06 19.34
C ASP A 42 -22.65 -5.66 19.18
N GLU A 43 -22.87 -4.94 18.08
CA GLU A 43 -22.28 -3.61 17.86
C GLU A 43 -22.70 -2.59 18.93
N GLU A 44 -24.00 -2.43 19.18
CA GLU A 44 -24.49 -1.45 20.16
C GLU A 44 -24.13 -1.83 21.60
N SER A 45 -24.15 -3.14 21.92
CA SER A 45 -23.73 -3.64 23.23
C SER A 45 -22.25 -3.37 23.50
N TYR A 46 -21.39 -3.59 22.51
CA TYR A 46 -19.98 -3.21 22.60
C TYR A 46 -19.80 -1.69 22.65
N LEU A 47 -20.55 -0.93 21.87
CA LEU A 47 -20.46 0.53 21.83
C LEU A 47 -20.70 1.12 23.23
N HIS A 48 -21.76 0.70 23.92
CA HIS A 48 -22.01 1.15 25.29
C HIS A 48 -20.87 0.78 26.26
N ALA A 49 -20.40 -0.47 26.21
CA ALA A 49 -19.30 -0.93 27.06
C ALA A 49 -17.96 -0.21 26.75
N ALA A 50 -17.72 0.12 25.48
CA ALA A 50 -16.54 0.84 25.03
C ALA A 50 -16.57 2.31 25.45
N VAL A 51 -17.74 2.95 25.42
CA VAL A 51 -17.92 4.32 25.93
C VAL A 51 -17.70 4.38 27.45
N GLU A 52 -18.23 3.43 28.20
CA GLU A 52 -17.97 3.33 29.64
C GLU A 52 -16.47 3.14 29.95
N LEU A 53 -15.80 2.28 29.16
CA LEU A 53 -14.36 2.06 29.29
C LEU A 53 -13.56 3.33 28.92
N ALA A 54 -13.98 4.04 27.88
CA ALA A 54 -13.37 5.29 27.42
C ALA A 54 -13.41 6.34 28.54
N GLU A 55 -14.57 6.54 29.16
CA GLU A 55 -14.74 7.47 30.27
C GLU A 55 -13.91 7.05 31.50
N ALA A 56 -13.92 5.76 31.85
CA ALA A 56 -13.20 5.25 33.01
C ALA A 56 -11.67 5.33 32.89
N ARG A 57 -11.14 5.19 31.67
CA ARG A 57 -9.68 5.15 31.40
C ARG A 57 -9.14 6.43 30.77
N GLY A 58 -10.00 7.37 30.39
CA GLY A 58 -9.61 8.55 29.63
C GLY A 58 -9.11 8.22 28.22
N LEU A 59 -9.62 7.15 27.61
CA LEU A 59 -9.26 6.76 26.25
C LEU A 59 -10.16 7.46 25.23
N PRO A 60 -9.62 7.91 24.09
CA PRO A 60 -10.44 8.54 23.07
C PRO A 60 -11.24 7.49 22.26
N VAL A 61 -12.44 7.86 21.83
CA VAL A 61 -13.28 7.06 20.92
C VAL A 61 -13.22 7.61 19.50
N VAL A 62 -13.47 6.77 18.49
CA VAL A 62 -13.54 7.20 17.08
C VAL A 62 -14.64 6.45 16.34
N ALA A 63 -15.45 7.17 15.57
CA ALA A 63 -16.50 6.57 14.75
C ALA A 63 -15.96 6.10 13.40
N THR A 64 -16.32 4.89 12.99
CA THR A 64 -16.05 4.38 11.64
C THR A 64 -17.29 3.68 11.08
N ASN A 65 -17.33 3.49 9.75
CA ASN A 65 -18.43 2.77 9.09
C ASN A 65 -18.01 1.39 8.54
N ASP A 66 -16.79 0.93 8.82
CA ASP A 66 -16.24 -0.34 8.33
C ASP A 66 -16.54 -0.58 6.84
N VAL A 67 -16.27 0.44 6.01
CA VAL A 67 -16.73 0.52 4.61
C VAL A 67 -16.16 -0.62 3.77
N ARG A 68 -17.03 -1.28 2.99
CA ARG A 68 -16.66 -2.39 2.08
C ARG A 68 -17.08 -2.16 0.63
N PHE A 69 -17.98 -1.22 0.39
CA PHE A 69 -18.52 -0.88 -0.92
C PHE A 69 -18.91 0.60 -0.97
N ILE A 70 -19.16 1.13 -2.17
CA ILE A 70 -19.37 2.57 -2.37
C ILE A 70 -20.81 2.93 -2.00
N ASP A 71 -21.78 2.30 -2.66
CA ASP A 71 -23.20 2.59 -2.47
C ASP A 71 -23.91 1.45 -1.74
N SER A 72 -24.98 1.74 -0.98
CA SER A 72 -25.72 0.69 -0.27
C SER A 72 -26.28 -0.40 -1.20
N SER A 73 -26.58 -0.06 -2.47
CA SER A 73 -27.01 -1.00 -3.50
C SER A 73 -25.95 -2.02 -3.90
N ASP A 74 -24.67 -1.78 -3.61
CA ASP A 74 -23.57 -2.69 -3.94
C ASP A 74 -23.44 -3.85 -2.95
N PHE A 75 -24.26 -3.89 -1.90
CA PHE A 75 -24.21 -4.95 -0.89
C PHE A 75 -24.33 -6.36 -1.49
N ASP A 76 -25.28 -6.59 -2.40
CA ASP A 76 -25.46 -7.90 -3.03
C ASP A 76 -24.26 -8.27 -3.93
N ALA A 77 -23.68 -7.30 -4.63
CA ALA A 77 -22.46 -7.50 -5.42
C ALA A 77 -21.27 -7.85 -4.52
N HIS A 78 -21.15 -7.20 -3.36
CA HIS A 78 -20.16 -7.52 -2.36
C HIS A 78 -20.36 -8.92 -1.77
N GLU A 79 -21.59 -9.33 -1.46
CA GLU A 79 -21.92 -10.68 -0.98
C GLU A 79 -21.53 -11.76 -2.00
N ILE A 80 -21.78 -11.52 -3.30
CA ILE A 80 -21.32 -12.41 -4.38
C ILE A 80 -19.80 -12.50 -4.40
N ARG A 81 -19.11 -11.36 -4.34
CA ARG A 81 -17.65 -11.31 -4.34
C ARG A 81 -17.05 -12.11 -3.18
N VAL A 82 -17.62 -11.99 -1.99
CA VAL A 82 -17.20 -12.73 -0.79
C VAL A 82 -17.50 -14.22 -0.95
N ALA A 83 -18.69 -14.59 -1.42
CA ALA A 83 -19.07 -15.98 -1.63
C ALA A 83 -18.11 -16.71 -2.61
N ILE A 84 -17.70 -16.03 -3.69
CA ILE A 84 -16.70 -16.54 -4.64
C ILE A 84 -15.36 -16.81 -3.94
N HIS A 85 -14.90 -15.86 -3.12
CA HIS A 85 -13.64 -16.00 -2.39
C HIS A 85 -13.68 -17.13 -1.35
N ASP A 86 -14.78 -17.23 -0.61
CA ASP A 86 -14.94 -18.21 0.47
C ASP A 86 -15.33 -19.61 -0.04
N GLY A 87 -15.64 -19.74 -1.34
CA GLY A 87 -16.01 -21.00 -1.96
C GLY A 87 -17.43 -21.48 -1.63
N PHE A 88 -18.34 -20.57 -1.30
CA PHE A 88 -19.74 -20.87 -1.00
C PHE A 88 -20.67 -20.46 -2.15
N THR A 89 -21.81 -21.13 -2.25
CA THR A 89 -22.94 -20.62 -3.06
C THR A 89 -23.71 -19.58 -2.24
N LEU A 90 -24.37 -18.63 -2.91
CA LEU A 90 -25.09 -17.55 -2.23
C LEU A 90 -26.22 -18.04 -1.31
N ASP A 91 -26.85 -19.15 -1.71
CA ASP A 91 -27.97 -19.80 -1.04
C ASP A 91 -27.56 -20.77 0.08
N ASP A 92 -26.26 -21.04 0.28
CA ASP A 92 -25.80 -21.93 1.35
C ASP A 92 -26.13 -21.32 2.74
N PRO A 93 -26.96 -21.99 3.58
CA PRO A 93 -27.30 -21.49 4.90
C PRO A 93 -26.12 -21.47 5.88
N LYS A 94 -25.04 -22.21 5.60
CA LYS A 94 -23.80 -22.22 6.40
C LYS A 94 -22.83 -21.12 5.98
N ARG A 95 -23.11 -20.40 4.88
CA ARG A 95 -22.27 -19.30 4.41
C ARG A 95 -22.17 -18.23 5.51
N PRO A 96 -20.96 -17.80 5.86
CA PRO A 96 -20.78 -16.68 6.79
C PRO A 96 -21.44 -15.41 6.24
N ARG A 97 -22.25 -14.75 7.06
CA ARG A 97 -22.86 -13.44 6.77
C ARG A 97 -22.28 -12.40 7.71
N ASN A 98 -21.06 -11.98 7.41
CA ASN A 98 -20.27 -11.09 8.27
C ASN A 98 -20.52 -9.60 7.99
N TYR A 99 -21.27 -9.30 6.93
CA TYR A 99 -21.46 -7.94 6.42
C TYR A 99 -22.92 -7.50 6.49
N SER A 100 -23.13 -6.19 6.54
CA SER A 100 -24.47 -5.60 6.45
C SER A 100 -24.57 -4.59 5.29
N PRO A 101 -25.79 -4.27 4.81
CA PRO A 101 -25.99 -3.25 3.78
C PRO A 101 -25.57 -1.83 4.17
N GLN A 102 -25.28 -1.60 5.47
CA GLN A 102 -24.90 -0.28 6.00
C GLN A 102 -23.40 0.01 5.88
N GLN A 103 -22.59 -0.93 5.41
CA GLN A 103 -21.13 -0.79 5.22
C GLN A 103 -20.75 -0.10 3.90
N TYR A 104 -21.56 0.87 3.46
CA TYR A 104 -21.28 1.71 2.29
C TYR A 104 -20.53 2.99 2.69
N MET A 105 -20.09 3.78 1.71
CA MET A 105 -19.48 5.08 1.97
C MET A 105 -20.57 6.10 2.29
N ARG A 106 -20.96 6.19 3.57
CA ARG A 106 -21.90 7.18 4.07
C ARG A 106 -21.40 8.61 3.84
N SER A 107 -22.36 9.51 3.63
CA SER A 107 -22.13 10.94 3.64
C SER A 107 -21.79 11.46 5.05
N GLU A 108 -21.20 12.65 5.11
CA GLU A 108 -20.90 13.32 6.38
C GLU A 108 -22.18 13.52 7.22
N GLU A 109 -23.30 13.90 6.58
CA GLU A 109 -24.56 14.17 7.27
C GLU A 109 -25.17 12.90 7.87
N GLU A 110 -25.19 11.79 7.13
CA GLU A 110 -25.62 10.48 7.66
C GLU A 110 -24.78 10.05 8.87
N MET A 111 -23.45 10.24 8.82
CA MET A 111 -22.57 9.91 9.94
C MET A 111 -22.79 10.85 11.14
N CYS A 112 -23.04 12.14 10.90
CA CYS A 112 -23.37 13.12 11.93
C CYS A 112 -24.66 12.78 12.66
N GLU A 113 -25.71 12.44 11.93
CA GLU A 113 -26.99 12.03 12.51
C GLU A 113 -26.85 10.73 13.30
N LEU A 114 -26.11 9.76 12.74
CA LEU A 114 -25.92 8.45 13.34
C LEU A 114 -25.16 8.48 14.67
N PHE A 115 -24.21 9.40 14.83
CA PHE A 115 -23.39 9.56 16.04
C PHE A 115 -23.66 10.88 16.76
N ALA A 116 -24.85 11.46 16.60
CA ALA A 116 -25.24 12.73 17.23
C ALA A 116 -25.17 12.69 18.77
N ASP A 117 -25.29 11.51 19.36
CA ASP A 117 -25.14 11.23 20.79
C ASP A 117 -23.67 11.20 21.26
N ILE A 118 -22.70 11.00 20.36
CA ILE A 118 -21.26 10.90 20.67
C ILE A 118 -20.44 11.76 19.67
N PRO A 119 -20.57 13.10 19.72
CA PRO A 119 -19.94 13.99 18.73
C PRO A 119 -18.40 13.94 18.74
N GLU A 120 -17.80 13.62 19.87
CA GLU A 120 -16.35 13.41 20.02
C GLU A 120 -15.81 12.28 19.14
N ALA A 121 -16.60 11.22 18.90
CA ALA A 121 -16.20 10.10 18.06
C ALA A 121 -16.02 10.55 16.60
N LEU A 122 -16.84 11.49 16.14
CA LEU A 122 -16.73 12.11 14.81
C LEU A 122 -15.59 13.13 14.77
N ALA A 123 -15.47 13.99 15.78
CA ALA A 123 -14.40 14.99 15.85
C ALA A 123 -12.99 14.35 15.82
N ASN A 124 -12.82 13.21 16.50
CA ASN A 124 -11.57 12.46 16.50
C ASN A 124 -11.21 11.91 15.11
N THR A 125 -12.17 11.63 14.22
CA THR A 125 -11.85 11.23 12.83
C THR A 125 -11.08 12.33 12.10
N VAL A 126 -11.49 13.58 12.28
CA VAL A 126 -10.88 14.76 11.67
C VAL A 126 -9.51 15.03 12.29
N GLU A 127 -9.38 14.91 13.61
CA GLU A 127 -8.11 15.10 14.29
C GLU A 127 -7.08 14.02 13.93
N ILE A 128 -7.49 12.76 13.80
CA ILE A 128 -6.64 11.68 13.29
C ILE A 128 -6.22 11.98 11.85
N ALA A 129 -7.16 12.35 10.99
CA ALA A 129 -6.87 12.66 9.59
C ALA A 129 -5.83 13.80 9.45
N LYS A 130 -5.94 14.86 10.26
CA LYS A 130 -4.95 15.96 10.29
C LYS A 130 -3.56 15.50 10.74
N ARG A 131 -3.47 14.54 11.65
CA ARG A 131 -2.20 13.99 12.16
C ARG A 131 -1.51 13.08 11.12
N CYS A 132 -2.28 12.43 10.27
CA CYS A 132 -1.78 11.48 9.27
C CYS A 132 -1.21 12.16 8.01
N ASN A 133 0.12 12.34 7.96
CA ASN A 133 0.82 12.91 6.81
C ASN A 133 1.87 11.93 6.27
N VAL A 134 1.55 11.21 5.20
CA VAL A 134 2.45 10.21 4.58
C VAL A 134 2.84 10.66 3.18
N THR A 135 4.13 10.73 2.91
CA THR A 135 4.65 11.07 1.57
C THR A 135 5.00 9.81 0.80
N VAL A 136 4.27 9.57 -0.29
CA VAL A 136 4.61 8.52 -1.27
C VAL A 136 5.20 9.19 -2.51
N ARG A 137 6.50 8.98 -2.76
CA ARG A 137 7.18 9.54 -3.93
C ARG A 137 6.79 8.74 -5.17
N LEU A 138 6.18 9.41 -6.15
CA LEU A 138 5.72 8.83 -7.41
C LEU A 138 6.50 9.46 -8.57
N GLY A 139 6.67 8.71 -9.65
CA GLY A 139 7.36 9.20 -10.86
C GLY A 139 8.89 9.29 -10.73
N GLU A 140 9.45 8.80 -9.63
CA GLU A 140 10.89 8.74 -9.40
C GLU A 140 11.35 7.29 -9.31
N TYR A 141 12.51 6.99 -9.90
CA TYR A 141 13.11 5.67 -9.82
C TYR A 141 14.11 5.60 -8.65
N PHE A 142 13.92 4.60 -7.78
CA PHE A 142 14.86 4.25 -6.71
C PHE A 142 15.62 3.01 -7.11
N LEU A 143 16.69 3.19 -7.89
CA LEU A 143 17.41 2.06 -8.48
C LEU A 143 18.56 1.62 -7.58
N PRO A 144 18.78 0.31 -7.44
CA PRO A 144 19.91 -0.20 -6.68
C PRO A 144 21.22 0.18 -7.37
N GLN A 145 22.29 0.29 -6.58
CA GLN A 145 23.62 0.51 -7.15
C GLN A 145 24.07 -0.73 -7.93
N PHE A 146 24.54 -0.50 -9.16
CA PHE A 146 25.14 -1.55 -9.98
C PHE A 146 26.62 -1.72 -9.62
N PRO A 147 27.15 -2.96 -9.56
CA PRO A 147 28.55 -3.18 -9.24
C PRO A 147 29.45 -2.74 -10.40
N THR A 148 30.00 -1.52 -10.31
CA THR A 148 30.89 -0.93 -11.32
C THR A 148 32.37 -0.97 -10.94
N GLY A 149 32.70 -1.49 -9.75
CA GLY A 149 34.06 -1.43 -9.20
C GLY A 149 34.44 0.02 -8.92
N ASP A 150 35.64 0.42 -9.36
CA ASP A 150 36.17 1.78 -9.15
C ASP A 150 35.67 2.80 -10.20
N MET A 151 34.86 2.36 -11.17
CA MET A 151 34.32 3.24 -12.21
C MET A 151 32.99 3.85 -11.79
N SER A 152 32.70 5.06 -12.29
CA SER A 152 31.36 5.61 -12.19
C SER A 152 30.36 4.77 -12.98
N THR A 153 29.08 4.79 -12.59
CA THR A 153 27.98 4.18 -13.37
C THR A 153 27.98 4.64 -14.82
N GLU A 154 28.22 5.92 -15.04
CA GLU A 154 28.20 6.53 -16.37
C GLU A 154 29.36 6.01 -17.22
N ASP A 155 30.58 6.01 -16.68
CA ASP A 155 31.77 5.51 -17.39
C ASP A 155 31.67 4.01 -17.66
N TYR A 156 31.14 3.26 -16.70
CA TYR A 156 30.92 1.82 -16.86
C TYR A 156 29.91 1.54 -17.98
N LEU A 157 28.82 2.33 -18.06
CA LEU A 157 27.83 2.23 -19.13
C LEU A 157 28.46 2.55 -20.50
N VAL A 158 29.20 3.65 -20.61
CA VAL A 158 29.87 4.06 -21.85
C VAL A 158 30.86 2.99 -22.31
N LYS A 159 31.68 2.47 -21.38
CA LYS A 159 32.64 1.41 -21.67
C LYS A 159 31.94 0.17 -22.21
N ARG A 160 30.91 -0.33 -21.51
CA ARG A 160 30.17 -1.53 -21.94
C ARG A 160 29.41 -1.35 -23.24
N ALA A 161 28.85 -0.18 -23.48
CA ALA A 161 28.12 0.10 -24.71
C ALA A 161 29.05 0.15 -25.93
N LYS A 162 30.26 0.74 -25.79
CA LYS A 162 31.29 0.72 -26.84
C LYS A 162 31.81 -0.69 -27.10
N GLU A 163 32.13 -1.46 -26.05
CA GLU A 163 32.52 -2.87 -26.17
C GLU A 163 31.46 -3.69 -26.92
N GLY A 164 30.18 -3.53 -26.55
CA GLY A 164 29.07 -4.23 -27.21
C GLY A 164 28.84 -3.78 -28.66
N LEU A 165 29.10 -2.52 -29.00
CA LEU A 165 29.00 -2.04 -30.38
C LEU A 165 30.05 -2.68 -31.29
N GLU A 166 31.29 -2.83 -30.82
CA GLU A 166 32.35 -3.49 -31.59
C GLU A 166 31.98 -4.94 -31.93
N GLU A 167 31.50 -5.72 -30.96
CA GLU A 167 31.04 -7.09 -31.17
C GLU A 167 29.88 -7.16 -32.18
N ARG A 168 28.92 -6.23 -32.08
CA ARG A 168 27.77 -6.18 -32.98
C ARG A 168 28.15 -5.76 -34.39
N LEU A 169 29.03 -4.77 -34.57
CA LEU A 169 29.50 -4.36 -35.90
C LEU A 169 30.34 -5.45 -36.56
N ALA A 170 31.15 -6.19 -35.79
CA ALA A 170 31.89 -7.35 -36.29
C ALA A 170 30.97 -8.47 -36.78
N PHE A 171 29.85 -8.70 -36.09
CA PHE A 171 28.86 -9.70 -36.48
C PHE A 171 28.00 -9.26 -37.69
N LEU A 172 27.51 -8.01 -37.69
CA LEU A 172 26.60 -7.50 -38.73
C LEU A 172 27.31 -7.20 -40.05
N PHE A 173 28.56 -6.73 -39.98
CA PHE A 173 29.39 -6.42 -41.14
C PHE A 173 30.70 -7.19 -41.01
N PRO A 174 30.76 -8.48 -41.39
CA PRO A 174 31.99 -9.27 -41.31
C PRO A 174 33.12 -8.71 -42.17
N ASP A 175 32.78 -8.07 -43.29
CA ASP A 175 33.72 -7.36 -44.15
C ASP A 175 34.19 -6.03 -43.54
N GLU A 176 35.50 -5.82 -43.50
CA GLU A 176 36.11 -4.66 -42.83
C GLU A 176 35.89 -3.35 -43.60
N GLU A 177 35.89 -3.38 -44.94
CA GLU A 177 35.69 -2.17 -45.74
C GLU A 177 34.25 -1.67 -45.65
N GLU A 178 33.27 -2.57 -45.69
CA GLU A 178 31.86 -2.23 -45.48
C GLU A 178 31.62 -1.73 -44.05
N ARG A 179 32.23 -2.37 -43.05
CA ARG A 179 32.15 -1.94 -41.65
C ARG A 179 32.68 -0.53 -41.46
N LEU A 180 33.83 -0.19 -42.04
CA LEU A 180 34.42 1.15 -41.94
C LEU A 180 33.54 2.24 -42.59
N LYS A 181 32.85 1.91 -43.69
CA LYS A 181 31.92 2.85 -44.36
C LYS A 181 30.66 3.10 -43.55
N ARG A 182 30.12 2.08 -42.88
CA ARG A 182 28.86 2.15 -42.12
C ARG A 182 29.05 2.59 -40.66
N ARG A 183 30.23 2.35 -40.08
CA ARG A 183 30.56 2.63 -38.67
C ARG A 183 30.25 4.06 -38.19
N PRO A 184 30.52 5.14 -38.95
CA PRO A 184 30.26 6.50 -38.49
C PRO A 184 28.79 6.74 -38.09
N GLU A 185 27.83 6.14 -38.81
CA GLU A 185 26.40 6.24 -38.51
C GLU A 185 26.07 5.64 -37.13
N TYR A 186 26.69 4.51 -36.78
CA TYR A 186 26.47 3.82 -35.51
C TYR A 186 27.19 4.51 -34.35
N ASP A 187 28.41 5.01 -34.57
CA ASP A 187 29.17 5.74 -33.55
C ASP A 187 28.46 7.05 -33.17
N GLU A 188 27.94 7.81 -34.15
CA GLU A 188 27.16 9.04 -33.90
C GLU A 188 25.85 8.76 -33.16
N ARG A 189 25.16 7.68 -33.53
CA ARG A 189 23.92 7.26 -32.88
C ARG A 189 24.17 6.83 -31.43
N LEU A 190 25.21 6.02 -31.19
CA LEU A 190 25.57 5.55 -29.87
C LEU A 190 25.92 6.73 -28.94
N GLU A 191 26.71 7.68 -29.44
CA GLU A 191 27.10 8.86 -28.67
C GLU A 191 25.86 9.71 -28.30
N THR A 192 24.93 9.90 -29.24
CA THR A 192 23.67 10.62 -28.98
C THR A 192 22.85 9.94 -27.88
N GLU A 193 22.69 8.62 -27.96
CA GLU A 193 21.92 7.85 -26.96
C GLU A 193 22.61 7.81 -25.59
N LEU A 194 23.94 7.70 -25.56
CA LEU A 194 24.73 7.75 -24.33
C LEU A 194 24.62 9.11 -23.66
N GLN A 195 24.73 10.22 -24.41
CA GLN A 195 24.58 11.57 -23.86
C GLN A 195 23.19 11.83 -23.27
N VAL A 196 22.14 11.35 -23.95
CA VAL A 196 20.78 11.40 -23.40
C VAL A 196 20.73 10.56 -22.14
N SER A 197 21.18 9.31 -22.19
CA SER A 197 21.08 8.37 -21.05
C SER A 197 21.86 8.83 -19.83
N THR A 198 23.08 9.35 -19.96
CA THR A 198 23.88 9.86 -18.83
C THR A 198 23.31 11.15 -18.27
N ARG A 199 22.81 12.05 -19.13
CA ARG A 199 22.12 13.28 -18.70
C ARG A 199 20.79 13.02 -17.97
N TRP A 200 20.09 11.95 -18.34
CA TRP A 200 18.91 11.48 -17.60
C TRP A 200 19.32 10.71 -16.34
N ALA A 201 20.42 9.95 -16.37
CA ALA A 201 20.96 9.23 -15.22
C ALA A 201 21.45 10.15 -14.10
N SER A 202 22.00 11.32 -14.45
CA SER A 202 22.39 12.35 -13.48
C SER A 202 21.17 13.03 -12.82
N ARG A 203 19.97 12.87 -13.39
CA ARG A 203 18.68 13.34 -12.84
C ARG A 203 17.87 12.23 -12.17
N VAL A 204 18.15 10.99 -12.53
CA VAL A 204 17.49 9.77 -12.06
C VAL A 204 18.60 8.75 -11.94
N THR A 205 19.17 8.58 -10.74
CA THR A 205 20.22 7.58 -10.47
C THR A 205 19.80 6.23 -11.06
N SER A 206 20.36 5.82 -12.22
CA SER A 206 19.85 4.68 -12.97
C SER A 206 20.97 3.84 -13.57
N SER A 207 21.04 2.57 -13.13
CA SER A 207 21.94 1.54 -13.67
C SER A 207 21.22 0.23 -14.06
N SER A 208 19.89 0.20 -14.07
CA SER A 208 19.17 -1.10 -14.04
C SER A 208 18.68 -1.63 -15.39
N LEU A 209 18.72 -0.85 -16.47
CA LEU A 209 18.06 -1.24 -17.73
C LEU A 209 18.82 -2.30 -18.55
N TRP A 210 20.09 -2.59 -18.25
CA TRP A 210 20.93 -3.47 -19.08
C TRP A 210 20.77 -4.98 -18.82
N ASN A 211 20.32 -5.39 -17.63
CA ASN A 211 20.24 -6.83 -17.31
C ASN A 211 19.02 -7.54 -17.91
N LEU A 212 17.95 -6.82 -18.29
CA LEU A 212 16.79 -7.48 -18.92
C LEU A 212 17.08 -7.98 -20.34
N SER A 213 18.04 -7.40 -21.05
CA SER A 213 18.37 -7.75 -22.45
C SER A 213 19.44 -8.85 -22.57
N SER A 214 20.29 -9.05 -21.55
CA SER A 214 21.45 -9.94 -21.59
C SER A 214 21.18 -11.37 -21.07
N GLY A 215 19.93 -11.72 -20.77
CA GLY A 215 19.52 -13.10 -20.47
C GLY A 215 20.10 -13.71 -19.18
N ARG A 216 20.78 -12.92 -18.33
CA ARG A 216 21.27 -13.40 -17.03
C ARG A 216 20.19 -13.21 -15.98
N LYS A 217 19.65 -14.33 -15.49
CA LYS A 217 18.72 -14.40 -14.37
C LYS A 217 19.23 -13.55 -13.20
N ILE A 218 18.46 -12.54 -12.82
CA ILE A 218 18.59 -11.88 -11.53
C ILE A 218 18.08 -12.89 -10.50
N THR A 219 18.99 -13.69 -9.93
CA THR A 219 18.74 -14.33 -8.64
C THR A 219 18.69 -13.21 -7.61
N ALA A 220 17.47 -12.81 -7.25
CA ALA A 220 17.20 -12.00 -6.08
C ALA A 220 17.75 -12.75 -4.85
N TYR A 221 18.73 -12.15 -4.18
CA TYR A 221 19.14 -12.60 -2.85
C TYR A 221 18.08 -12.16 -1.83
N ARG A 222 17.86 -13.05 -0.86
CA ARG A 222 16.98 -12.90 0.32
C ARG A 222 17.41 -11.77 1.23
#